data_AF-Q46FE6-F1
#
_entry.id   AF-Q46FE6-F1
#
_cell.length_a   1.000
_cell.length_b   1.000
_cell.length_c   1.000
_cell.angle_alpha   90.00
_cell.angle_beta   90.00
_cell.angle_gamma   90.00
#
_symmetry.space_group_name_H-M   'P 1'
#
loop_
_entity.id
_entity.type
_entity.pdbx_description
1 polymer ?
#
loop_
_entity_poly.entity_id
_entity_poly.type
_entity_poly.pdbx_seq_one_letter_code
_entity_poly.pdbx_strand_id
1 'polypeptide(L)'
;MYYLILISNMMNLSEIETYINTHLESISVVTTILGVSVLGLLGYMFKPIREYIRKVSTPKDADILVEYDKYFTEKELEKLNIPYIQRIENNIERDVFKETTEFLKSSEQVLIIYGESGVGKTRLTIEISKRIKGSDIFARVFRFKRRCLFVNLRRYQSPKDVEEKLNAKLLEKTVLILDDYQYNMEVFSEVRNNAFKRNSKLIITTRPIFAKALNDRLELASVRELHLGRMDIKGILPENVDGSLKYAIEKISEGNPAITLLAIDYINKHSTTNDSVPKSSDKCKIQNH
;
A
#
# COMPACT_ATOMS: atom_id res chain seq x y z
N MET A 1 2.78 -55.53 -19.67
CA MET A 1 2.38 -56.25 -20.90
C MET A 1 2.05 -57.72 -20.63
N TYR A 2 2.88 -58.47 -19.90
CA TYR A 2 2.61 -59.88 -19.54
C TYR A 2 1.31 -60.14 -18.75
N TYR A 3 0.96 -59.26 -17.81
CA TYR A 3 -0.26 -59.35 -17.00
C TYR A 3 -1.56 -59.23 -17.80
N LEU A 4 -1.57 -58.40 -18.85
CA LEU A 4 -2.76 -58.21 -19.71
C LEU A 4 -3.02 -59.42 -20.62
N ILE A 5 -1.97 -60.13 -21.03
CA ILE A 5 -2.04 -61.35 -21.84
C ILE A 5 -2.54 -62.54 -20.99
N LEU A 6 -2.18 -62.58 -19.70
CA LEU A 6 -2.66 -63.61 -18.77
C LEU A 6 -4.15 -63.45 -18.47
N ILE A 7 -4.61 -62.21 -18.26
CA ILE A 7 -6.03 -61.91 -17.99
C ILE A 7 -6.92 -62.20 -19.20
N SER A 8 -6.43 -62.03 -20.44
CA SER A 8 -7.22 -62.31 -21.65
C SER A 8 -7.44 -63.80 -21.94
N ASN A 9 -6.67 -64.70 -21.31
CA ASN A 9 -6.78 -66.15 -21.49
C ASN A 9 -7.58 -66.85 -20.37
N MET A 10 -8.00 -66.13 -19.34
CA MET A 10 -8.86 -66.66 -18.27
C MET A 10 -10.33 -66.50 -18.67
N MET A 11 -11.05 -67.61 -18.86
CA MET A 11 -12.45 -67.58 -19.32
C MET A 11 -13.49 -67.51 -18.18
N ASN A 12 -13.07 -67.53 -16.92
CA ASN A 12 -13.98 -67.48 -15.78
C ASN A 12 -13.71 -66.24 -14.90
N LEU A 13 -14.77 -65.48 -14.62
CA LEU A 13 -14.73 -64.26 -13.80
C LEU A 13 -14.20 -64.52 -12.39
N SER A 14 -14.45 -65.70 -11.80
CA SER A 14 -13.97 -66.02 -10.45
C SER A 14 -12.45 -66.18 -10.37
N GLU A 15 -11.80 -66.63 -11.45
CA GLU A 15 -10.34 -66.75 -11.51
C GLU A 15 -9.67 -65.38 -11.67
N ILE A 16 -10.28 -64.50 -12.46
CA ILE A 16 -9.85 -63.10 -12.62
C ILE A 16 -9.97 -62.36 -11.28
N GLU A 17 -11.08 -62.53 -10.57
CA GLU A 17 -11.34 -61.88 -9.29
C GLU A 17 -10.36 -62.36 -8.20
N THR A 18 -10.06 -63.66 -8.15
CA THR A 18 -9.07 -64.23 -7.22
C THR A 18 -7.66 -63.72 -7.54
N TYR A 19 -7.28 -63.66 -8.82
CA TYR A 19 -5.97 -63.16 -9.26
C TYR A 19 -5.77 -61.68 -8.93
N ILE A 20 -6.79 -60.86 -9.21
CA ILE A 20 -6.80 -59.42 -8.91
C ILE A 20 -6.72 -59.19 -7.40
N ASN A 21 -7.51 -59.90 -6.60
CA ASN A 21 -7.48 -59.76 -5.14
C ASN A 21 -6.13 -60.15 -4.52
N THR A 22 -5.46 -61.16 -5.07
CA THR A 22 -4.12 -61.57 -4.59
C THR A 22 -3.04 -60.52 -4.89
N HIS A 23 -3.22 -59.70 -5.94
CA HIS A 23 -2.20 -58.73 -6.39
C HIS A 23 -2.56 -57.28 -6.07
N LEU A 24 -3.79 -57.01 -5.62
CA LEU A 24 -4.29 -55.70 -5.20
C LEU A 24 -3.51 -55.12 -4.01
N GLU A 25 -3.12 -55.95 -3.04
CA GLU A 25 -2.27 -55.51 -1.92
C GLU A 25 -0.90 -55.04 -2.42
N SER A 26 -0.33 -55.72 -3.41
CA SER A 26 0.96 -55.33 -4.00
C SER A 26 0.85 -54.03 -4.79
N ILE A 27 -0.25 -53.81 -5.52
CA ILE A 27 -0.52 -52.56 -6.26
C ILE A 27 -0.79 -51.40 -5.30
N SER A 28 -1.52 -51.63 -4.20
CA SER A 28 -1.76 -50.66 -3.12
C SER A 28 -0.46 -50.22 -2.44
N VAL A 29 0.43 -51.17 -2.13
CA VAL A 29 1.73 -50.88 -1.53
C VAL A 29 2.62 -50.09 -2.50
N VAL A 30 2.67 -50.48 -3.79
CA VAL A 30 3.46 -49.76 -4.80
C VAL A 30 2.92 -48.34 -5.05
N THR A 31 1.60 -48.16 -5.11
CA THR A 31 0.99 -46.82 -5.27
C THR A 31 1.17 -45.94 -4.04
N THR A 32 1.15 -46.53 -2.83
CA THR A 32 1.41 -45.80 -1.58
C THR A 32 2.88 -45.40 -1.47
N ILE A 33 3.81 -46.30 -1.82
CA ILE A 33 5.25 -45.99 -1.87
C ILE A 33 5.53 -44.90 -2.90
N LEU A 34 4.95 -44.99 -4.10
CA LEU A 34 5.11 -43.95 -5.13
C LEU A 34 4.48 -42.62 -4.70
N GLY A 35 3.30 -42.63 -4.08
CA GLY A 35 2.63 -41.42 -3.58
C GLY A 35 3.43 -40.72 -2.47
N VAL A 36 3.95 -41.48 -1.51
CA VAL A 36 4.81 -40.96 -0.43
C VAL A 36 6.14 -40.44 -0.98
N SER A 37 6.71 -41.14 -1.97
CA SER A 37 7.96 -40.72 -2.63
C SER A 37 7.81 -39.42 -3.41
N VAL A 38 6.69 -39.24 -4.12
CA VAL A 38 6.37 -38.00 -4.86
C VAL A 38 6.14 -36.83 -3.90
N LEU A 39 5.43 -37.03 -2.79
CA LEU A 39 5.25 -36.00 -1.77
C LEU A 39 6.57 -35.62 -1.08
N GLY A 40 7.43 -36.59 -0.80
CA GLY A 40 8.79 -36.36 -0.28
C GLY A 40 9.67 -35.59 -1.26
N LEU A 41 9.62 -35.94 -2.56
CA LEU A 41 10.32 -35.24 -3.64
C LEU A 41 9.80 -33.81 -3.82
N LEU A 42 8.48 -33.60 -3.80
CA LEU A 42 7.90 -32.26 -3.85
C LEU A 42 8.34 -31.43 -2.64
N GLY A 43 8.26 -31.99 -1.42
CA GLY A 43 8.77 -31.31 -0.22
C GLY A 43 10.27 -30.97 -0.31
N TYR A 44 11.07 -31.88 -0.87
CA TYR A 44 12.50 -31.67 -1.08
C TYR A 44 12.80 -30.63 -2.17
N MET A 45 12.02 -30.56 -3.26
CA MET A 45 12.16 -29.54 -4.30
C MET A 45 11.62 -28.18 -3.87
N PHE A 46 10.57 -28.15 -3.03
CA PHE A 46 10.05 -26.90 -2.45
C PHE A 46 10.95 -26.35 -1.34
N LYS A 47 11.82 -27.16 -0.71
CA LYS A 47 12.77 -26.68 0.30
C LYS A 47 13.79 -25.67 -0.26
N PRO A 48 14.53 -25.91 -1.35
CA PRO A 48 15.40 -24.93 -1.96
C PRO A 48 14.62 -23.78 -2.59
N ILE A 49 13.38 -23.97 -3.08
CA ILE A 49 12.52 -22.85 -3.53
C ILE A 49 12.10 -21.97 -2.36
N ARG A 50 11.75 -22.54 -1.20
CA ARG A 50 11.41 -21.80 0.03
C ARG A 50 12.64 -21.11 0.61
N GLU A 51 13.81 -21.75 0.54
CA GLU A 51 15.09 -21.15 0.91
C GLU A 51 15.52 -20.08 -0.09
N TYR A 52 15.23 -20.24 -1.39
CA TYR A 52 15.47 -19.23 -2.43
C TYR A 52 14.52 -18.05 -2.31
N ILE A 53 13.24 -18.26 -2.00
CA ILE A 53 12.28 -17.19 -1.65
C ILE A 53 12.71 -16.49 -0.35
N ARG A 54 13.33 -17.20 0.61
CA ARG A 54 13.99 -16.59 1.79
C ARG A 54 15.34 -15.91 1.45
N LYS A 55 16.07 -16.38 0.42
CA LYS A 55 17.38 -15.88 -0.05
C LYS A 55 17.27 -14.79 -1.11
N VAL A 56 16.11 -14.58 -1.75
CA VAL A 56 15.69 -13.27 -2.27
C VAL A 56 15.43 -12.41 -1.04
N SER A 57 16.54 -12.18 -0.35
CA SER A 57 16.68 -11.53 0.92
C SER A 57 16.15 -10.13 0.73
N THR A 58 15.04 -9.86 1.39
CA THR A 58 14.84 -8.56 2.01
C THR A 58 16.20 -8.10 2.56
N PRO A 59 16.71 -6.92 2.17
CA PRO A 59 17.92 -6.42 2.79
C PRO A 59 17.65 -6.35 4.29
N LYS A 60 18.40 -7.09 5.10
CA LYS A 60 18.44 -6.95 6.57
C LYS A 60 18.80 -5.51 7.00
N ASP A 61 19.18 -4.69 6.03
CA ASP A 61 19.67 -3.33 6.14
C ASP A 61 18.71 -2.28 5.58
N ALA A 62 17.49 -2.64 5.16
CA ALA A 62 16.49 -1.61 4.90
C ALA A 62 16.33 -0.75 6.17
N ASP A 63 16.30 0.58 6.02
CA ASP A 63 16.12 1.46 7.16
C ASP A 63 14.65 1.43 7.60
N ILE A 64 14.42 1.08 8.87
CA ILE A 64 13.08 1.09 9.47
C ILE A 64 12.55 2.53 9.62
N LEU A 65 13.45 3.49 9.83
CA LEU A 65 13.15 4.91 9.95
C LEU A 65 13.83 5.64 8.81
N VAL A 66 13.03 6.29 7.97
CA VAL A 66 13.52 6.98 6.77
C VAL A 66 12.89 8.37 6.64
N GLU A 67 13.61 9.27 6.00
CA GLU A 67 13.06 10.56 5.58
C GLU A 67 12.13 10.36 4.37
N TYR A 68 11.21 11.30 4.15
CA TYR A 68 10.18 11.14 3.12
C TYR A 68 10.77 11.00 1.70
N ASP A 69 11.86 11.71 1.41
CA ASP A 69 12.57 11.69 0.13
C ASP A 69 13.23 10.35 -0.18
N LYS A 70 13.54 9.56 0.86
CA LYS A 70 14.04 8.18 0.74
C LYS A 70 12.93 7.14 0.83
N TYR A 71 11.78 7.50 1.40
CA TYR A 71 10.62 6.62 1.52
C TYR A 71 9.88 6.46 0.19
N PHE A 72 9.78 7.54 -0.58
CA PHE A 72 9.11 7.57 -1.88
C PHE A 72 10.13 7.62 -3.03
N THR A 73 9.77 7.01 -4.15
CA THR A 73 10.53 7.15 -5.40
C THR A 73 10.35 8.55 -6.00
N GLU A 74 11.29 9.01 -6.84
CA GLU A 74 11.19 10.29 -7.54
C GLU A 74 9.88 10.40 -8.33
N LYS A 75 9.49 9.34 -9.05
CA LYS A 75 8.23 9.28 -9.81
C LYS A 75 6.99 9.41 -8.92
N GLU A 76 7.01 8.85 -7.71
CA GLU A 76 5.91 9.03 -6.75
C GLU A 76 5.85 10.47 -6.24
N LEU A 77 7.00 11.07 -5.94
CA LEU A 77 7.09 12.46 -5.49
C LEU A 77 6.64 13.46 -6.56
N GLU A 78 7.00 13.24 -7.82
CA GLU A 78 6.57 14.07 -8.95
C GLU A 78 5.05 14.10 -9.09
N LYS A 79 4.39 12.93 -9.05
CA LYS A 79 2.92 12.82 -9.09
C LYS A 79 2.25 13.52 -7.92
N LEU A 80 2.93 13.54 -6.78
CA LEU A 80 2.46 14.19 -5.57
C LEU A 80 2.83 15.68 -5.52
N ASN A 81 3.53 16.25 -6.51
CA ASN A 81 3.93 17.66 -6.44
C ASN A 81 2.81 18.63 -6.88
N ILE A 82 1.62 18.12 -7.19
CA ILE A 82 0.48 18.92 -7.63
C ILE A 82 -0.13 19.61 -6.39
N PRO A 83 -0.23 20.95 -6.39
CA PRO A 83 -0.75 21.69 -5.25
C PRO A 83 -2.26 21.51 -5.16
N TYR A 84 -2.74 21.00 -4.03
CA TYR A 84 -4.16 21.03 -3.71
C TYR A 84 -4.39 21.16 -2.21
N ILE A 85 -5.54 21.72 -1.83
CA ILE A 85 -5.89 21.95 -0.43
C ILE A 85 -6.75 20.80 0.05
N GLN A 86 -6.16 19.95 0.89
CA GLN A 86 -6.91 18.90 1.59
C GLN A 86 -7.91 19.51 2.58
N ARG A 87 -9.15 19.03 2.56
CA ARG A 87 -10.19 19.44 3.51
C ARG A 87 -10.57 18.30 4.46
N ILE A 88 -11.00 18.65 5.66
CA ILE A 88 -11.62 17.73 6.62
C ILE A 88 -13.06 17.47 6.15
N GLU A 89 -13.49 16.21 6.18
CA GLU A 89 -14.86 15.86 5.79
C GLU A 89 -15.86 16.61 6.67
N ASN A 90 -16.94 17.10 6.05
CA ASN A 90 -18.03 17.83 6.72
C ASN A 90 -17.64 19.15 7.38
N ASN A 91 -16.40 19.65 7.17
CA ASN A 91 -16.00 20.96 7.69
C ASN A 91 -14.96 21.64 6.78
N ILE A 92 -15.47 22.44 5.83
CA ILE A 92 -14.68 23.17 4.83
C ILE A 92 -13.77 24.24 5.47
N GLU A 93 -14.13 24.73 6.66
CA GLU A 93 -13.41 25.82 7.34
C GLU A 93 -12.22 25.34 8.18
N ARG A 94 -12.14 24.05 8.51
CA ARG A 94 -11.04 23.51 9.31
C ARG A 94 -9.84 23.13 8.43
N ASP A 95 -8.75 23.86 8.63
CA ASP A 95 -7.46 23.59 8.00
C ASP A 95 -6.78 22.37 8.65
N VAL A 96 -6.56 21.32 7.85
CA VAL A 96 -5.89 20.08 8.25
C VAL A 96 -4.49 20.33 8.83
N PHE A 97 -3.78 21.35 8.33
CA PHE A 97 -2.48 21.72 8.86
C PHE A 97 -2.58 22.39 10.23
N LYS A 98 -3.60 23.21 10.45
CA LYS A 98 -3.85 23.82 11.76
C LYS A 98 -4.12 22.73 12.80
N GLU A 99 -4.97 21.77 12.46
CA GLU A 99 -5.26 20.61 13.33
C GLU A 99 -4.02 19.77 13.61
N THR A 100 -3.21 19.48 12.58
CA THR A 100 -1.94 18.76 12.78
C THR A 100 -0.98 19.54 13.67
N THR A 101 -0.93 20.86 13.50
CA THR A 101 -0.09 21.76 14.30
C THR A 101 -0.54 21.77 15.76
N GLU A 102 -1.85 21.82 16.01
CA GLU A 102 -2.42 21.76 17.35
C GLU A 102 -2.19 20.40 18.01
N PHE A 103 -2.39 19.30 17.28
CA PHE A 103 -2.03 17.95 17.74
C PHE A 103 -0.57 17.89 18.17
N LEU A 104 0.35 18.37 17.34
CA LEU A 104 1.77 18.28 17.66
C LEU A 104 2.14 19.11 18.93
N LYS A 105 1.33 20.12 19.30
CA LYS A 105 1.50 20.95 20.52
C LYS A 105 0.79 20.37 21.74
N SER A 106 -0.24 19.55 21.54
CA SER A 106 -1.06 19.00 22.62
C SER A 106 -0.32 17.87 23.37
N SER A 107 -0.95 17.34 24.42
CA SER A 107 -0.53 16.11 25.10
C SER A 107 -0.95 14.83 24.36
N GLU A 108 -1.64 14.96 23.21
CA GLU A 108 -2.09 13.80 22.42
C GLU A 108 -0.88 13.06 21.84
N GLN A 109 -0.87 11.73 21.89
CA GLN A 109 0.27 10.93 21.43
C GLN A 109 0.10 10.42 20.01
N VAL A 110 -1.14 10.25 19.55
CA VAL A 110 -1.46 9.67 18.24
C VAL A 110 -2.42 10.57 17.47
N LEU A 111 -2.12 10.78 16.19
CA LEU A 111 -3.02 11.37 15.21
C LEU A 111 -3.35 10.33 14.14
N ILE A 112 -4.62 9.95 14.05
CA ILE A 112 -5.11 9.06 12.99
C ILE A 112 -5.78 9.91 11.91
N ILE A 113 -5.25 9.82 10.70
CA ILE A 113 -5.79 10.46 9.51
C ILE A 113 -6.37 9.37 8.63
N TYR A 114 -7.69 9.33 8.47
CA TYR A 114 -8.34 8.32 7.65
C TYR A 114 -9.25 8.93 6.61
N GLY A 115 -9.65 8.14 5.64
CA GLY A 115 -10.52 8.55 4.54
C GLY A 115 -10.42 7.58 3.37
N GLU A 116 -11.27 7.76 2.37
CA GLU A 116 -11.34 6.88 1.19
C GLU A 116 -9.99 6.76 0.44
N SER A 117 -9.87 5.77 -0.43
CA SER A 117 -8.69 5.66 -1.30
C SER A 117 -8.57 6.89 -2.20
N GLY A 118 -7.35 7.37 -2.41
CA GLY A 118 -7.08 8.49 -3.32
C GLY A 118 -7.41 9.89 -2.80
N VAL A 119 -7.95 10.03 -1.58
CA VAL A 119 -8.32 11.34 -1.02
C VAL A 119 -7.16 12.25 -0.64
N GLY A 120 -5.90 11.82 -0.75
CA GLY A 120 -4.73 12.68 -0.49
C GLY A 120 -4.00 12.48 0.84
N LYS A 121 -4.27 11.40 1.59
CA LYS A 121 -3.61 11.07 2.87
C LYS A 121 -2.06 11.08 2.81
N THR A 122 -1.48 10.37 1.84
CA THR A 122 -0.03 10.29 1.65
C THR A 122 0.59 11.62 1.24
N ARG A 123 -0.12 12.41 0.43
CA ARG A 123 0.31 13.76 0.08
C ARG A 123 0.42 14.63 1.34
N LEU A 124 -0.63 14.59 2.17
CA LEU A 124 -0.70 15.36 3.40
C LEU A 124 0.42 14.99 4.37
N THR A 125 0.74 13.70 4.56
CA THR A 125 1.86 13.29 5.44
C THR A 125 3.21 13.78 4.95
N ILE A 126 3.44 13.79 3.63
CA ILE A 126 4.64 14.40 3.05
C ILE A 126 4.69 15.90 3.34
N GLU A 127 3.58 16.63 3.19
CA GLU A 127 3.54 18.07 3.47
C GLU A 127 3.76 18.39 4.94
N ILE A 128 3.17 17.59 5.84
CA ILE A 128 3.41 17.67 7.28
C ILE A 128 4.91 17.47 7.55
N SER A 129 5.52 16.44 6.96
CA SER A 129 6.95 16.15 7.11
C SER A 129 7.83 17.31 6.62
N LYS A 130 7.55 17.84 5.42
CA LYS A 130 8.24 19.01 4.85
C LYS A 130 8.14 20.22 5.76
N ARG A 131 6.95 20.53 6.28
CA ARG A 131 6.73 21.69 7.18
C ARG A 131 7.45 21.53 8.51
N ILE A 132 7.43 20.33 9.11
CA ILE A 132 8.15 20.06 10.37
C ILE A 132 9.67 20.23 10.17
N LYS A 133 10.22 19.76 9.03
CA LYS A 133 11.66 19.84 8.72
C LYS A 133 12.10 21.27 8.38
N GLY A 134 11.30 21.99 7.59
CA GLY A 134 11.64 23.29 7.02
C GLY A 134 11.27 24.52 7.86
N SER A 135 10.48 24.37 8.92
CA SER A 135 9.98 25.53 9.68
C SER A 135 10.69 25.75 11.02
N ASP A 136 11.24 26.95 11.20
CA ASP A 136 11.75 27.42 12.49
C ASP A 136 10.66 27.56 13.55
N ILE A 137 9.42 27.86 13.14
CA ILE A 137 8.25 27.89 14.03
C ILE A 137 8.05 26.50 14.62
N PHE A 138 8.17 25.46 13.78
CA PHE A 138 8.09 24.09 14.27
C PHE A 138 9.31 23.73 15.14
N ALA A 139 10.50 24.22 14.82
CA ALA A 139 11.68 23.99 15.66
C ALA A 139 11.62 24.66 17.05
N ARG A 140 10.94 25.80 17.18
CA ARG A 140 10.85 26.58 18.44
C ARG A 140 9.68 26.14 19.31
N VAL A 141 8.53 25.86 18.70
CA VAL A 141 7.30 25.51 19.43
C VAL A 141 7.26 24.02 19.77
N PHE A 142 7.88 23.18 18.96
CA PHE A 142 7.89 21.74 19.14
C PHE A 142 9.23 21.36 19.72
N ARG A 143 9.24 20.81 20.94
CA ARG A 143 10.45 20.24 21.57
C ARG A 143 11.02 19.04 20.79
N PHE A 144 10.40 18.69 19.66
CA PHE A 144 10.82 17.65 18.73
C PHE A 144 11.99 18.18 17.91
N LYS A 145 13.11 17.45 17.83
CA LYS A 145 14.39 17.94 17.24
C LYS A 145 14.37 18.10 15.70
N ARG A 146 13.31 18.68 15.12
CA ARG A 146 13.03 18.70 13.66
C ARG A 146 13.00 17.31 13.02
N ARG A 147 12.66 16.28 13.80
CA ARG A 147 12.71 14.88 13.35
C ARG A 147 11.31 14.39 13.04
N CYS A 148 11.03 14.27 11.75
CA CYS A 148 9.84 13.61 11.23
C CYS A 148 10.29 12.48 10.30
N LEU A 149 10.01 11.23 10.67
CA LEU A 149 10.50 10.04 9.98
C LEU A 149 9.32 9.13 9.65
N PHE A 150 9.36 8.53 8.46
CA PHE A 150 8.44 7.49 8.04
C PHE A 150 8.92 6.15 8.59
N VAL A 151 7.99 5.37 9.13
CA VAL A 151 8.25 4.01 9.61
C VAL A 151 7.99 3.05 8.45
N ASN A 152 9.06 2.51 7.87
CA ASN A 152 8.96 1.58 6.76
C ASN A 152 8.73 0.16 7.28
N LEU A 153 7.46 -0.22 7.43
CA LEU A 153 7.07 -1.57 7.88
C LEU A 153 6.91 -2.59 6.74
N ARG A 154 7.03 -2.18 5.46
CA ARG A 154 6.76 -3.05 4.30
C ARG A 154 7.57 -4.36 4.29
N ARG A 155 8.72 -4.37 4.97
CA ARG A 155 9.67 -5.49 5.02
C ARG A 155 9.85 -6.09 6.41
N TYR A 156 9.12 -5.61 7.41
CA TYR A 156 9.24 -6.08 8.79
C TYR A 156 7.99 -6.83 9.22
N GLN A 157 8.17 -8.13 9.47
CA GLN A 157 7.11 -9.00 9.97
C GLN A 157 7.36 -9.45 11.42
N SER A 158 8.61 -9.38 11.89
CA SER A 158 9.02 -9.73 13.25
C SER A 158 8.91 -8.50 14.17
N PRO A 159 8.09 -8.56 15.23
CA PRO A 159 8.03 -7.49 16.24
C PRO A 159 9.38 -7.24 16.90
N LYS A 160 10.15 -8.31 17.17
CA LYS A 160 11.48 -8.22 17.78
C LYS A 160 12.47 -7.47 16.90
N ASP A 161 12.46 -7.71 15.59
CA ASP A 161 13.36 -7.02 14.66
C ASP A 161 13.03 -5.52 14.61
N VAL A 162 11.73 -5.17 14.68
CA VAL A 162 11.26 -3.79 14.77
C VAL A 162 11.73 -3.14 16.07
N GLU A 163 11.55 -3.82 17.20
CA GLU A 163 12.00 -3.34 18.51
C GLU A 163 13.50 -3.06 18.51
N GLU A 164 14.34 -4.00 18.07
CA GLU A 164 15.80 -3.85 18.04
C GLU A 164 16.22 -2.65 17.17
N LYS A 165 15.65 -2.54 15.96
CA LYS A 165 15.99 -1.45 15.02
C LYS A 165 15.51 -0.08 15.52
N LEU A 166 14.33 -0.01 16.15
CA LEU A 166 13.83 1.23 16.76
C LEU A 166 14.66 1.62 17.98
N ASN A 167 15.00 0.68 18.87
CA ASN A 167 15.83 0.99 20.04
C ASN A 167 17.20 1.57 19.66
N ALA A 168 17.78 1.12 18.54
CA ALA A 168 19.05 1.60 18.04
C ALA A 168 18.98 2.98 17.36
N LYS A 169 17.87 3.30 16.67
CA LYS A 169 17.78 4.48 15.77
C LYS A 169 16.79 5.55 16.23
N LEU A 170 15.76 5.19 17.00
CA LEU A 170 14.72 6.10 17.43
C LEU A 170 15.23 7.01 18.55
N LEU A 171 15.24 8.29 18.25
CA LEU A 171 15.65 9.32 19.20
C LEU A 171 14.41 9.90 19.90
N GLU A 172 14.61 10.42 21.10
CA GLU A 172 13.54 11.08 21.86
C GLU A 172 12.93 12.25 21.10
N LYS A 173 11.63 12.47 21.34
CA LYS A 173 10.85 13.56 20.75
C LYS A 173 10.99 13.56 19.23
N THR A 174 10.61 12.45 18.61
CA THR A 174 10.50 12.29 17.16
C THR A 174 9.02 12.21 16.75
N VAL A 175 8.67 12.69 15.56
CA VAL A 175 7.36 12.45 14.95
C VAL A 175 7.52 11.28 13.99
N LEU A 176 6.77 10.20 14.22
CA LEU A 176 6.79 8.99 13.41
C LEU A 176 5.53 8.93 12.54
N ILE A 177 5.72 8.72 11.24
CA ILE A 177 4.63 8.59 10.27
C ILE A 177 4.50 7.13 9.84
N LEU A 178 3.33 6.55 10.03
CA LEU A 178 2.93 5.29 9.40
C LEU A 178 2.00 5.60 8.23
N ASP A 179 2.56 5.55 7.01
CA ASP A 179 1.82 5.82 5.78
C ASP A 179 1.08 4.57 5.28
N ASP A 180 -0.19 4.74 4.89
CA ASP A 180 -1.12 3.68 4.45
C ASP A 180 -1.03 2.40 5.31
N TYR A 181 -1.09 2.58 6.63
CA TYR A 181 -0.92 1.45 7.54
C TYR A 181 -2.10 0.48 7.41
N GLN A 182 -1.76 -0.75 7.03
CA GLN A 182 -2.67 -1.88 6.90
C GLN A 182 -2.23 -2.96 7.90
N TYR A 183 -3.21 -3.40 8.69
CA TYR A 183 -3.14 -4.23 9.89
C TYR A 183 -1.96 -5.23 10.02
N ASN A 184 -1.03 -4.97 10.95
CA ASN A 184 -0.17 -5.93 11.64
C ASN A 184 0.06 -5.50 13.10
N MET A 185 -0.86 -5.91 13.98
CA MET A 185 -0.98 -5.32 15.33
C MET A 185 0.18 -5.61 16.27
N GLU A 186 0.87 -6.73 16.11
CA GLU A 186 2.04 -7.06 16.93
C GLU A 186 3.19 -6.10 16.61
N VAL A 187 3.48 -5.90 15.33
CA VAL A 187 4.50 -4.95 14.89
C VAL A 187 4.13 -3.51 15.26
N PHE A 188 2.85 -3.13 15.12
CA PHE A 188 2.39 -1.81 15.55
C PHE A 188 2.54 -1.57 17.05
N SER A 189 2.26 -2.58 17.87
CA SER A 189 2.44 -2.48 19.32
C SER A 189 3.88 -2.15 19.67
N GLU A 190 4.86 -2.74 18.98
CA GLU A 190 6.28 -2.42 19.17
C GLU A 190 6.63 -1.00 18.73
N VAL A 191 6.13 -0.55 17.58
CA VAL A 191 6.31 0.85 17.13
C VAL A 191 5.74 1.82 18.16
N ARG A 192 4.52 1.54 18.65
CA ARG A 192 3.80 2.36 19.63
C ARG A 192 4.56 2.43 20.95
N ASN A 193 4.91 1.29 21.52
CA ASN A 193 5.59 1.21 22.80
C ASN A 193 6.94 1.94 22.77
N ASN A 194 7.73 1.74 21.70
CA ASN A 194 9.00 2.44 21.52
C ASN A 194 8.81 3.95 21.32
N ALA A 195 7.82 4.37 20.54
CA ALA A 195 7.50 5.78 20.36
C ALA A 195 7.17 6.45 21.70
N PHE A 196 6.29 5.84 22.50
CA PHE A 196 5.82 6.42 23.75
C PHE A 196 6.93 6.45 24.82
N LYS A 197 7.73 5.38 24.92
CA LYS A 197 8.93 5.35 25.78
C LYS A 197 9.91 6.49 25.48
N ARG A 198 9.96 6.94 24.23
CA ARG A 198 10.83 8.02 23.75
C ARG A 198 10.13 9.39 23.69
N ASN A 199 8.94 9.53 24.29
CA ASN A 199 8.11 10.74 24.20
C ASN A 199 7.94 11.25 22.76
N SER A 200 7.75 10.31 21.83
CA SER A 200 7.55 10.55 20.41
C SER A 200 6.06 10.49 20.07
N LYS A 201 5.65 11.19 19.03
CA LYS A 201 4.26 11.23 18.53
C LYS A 201 4.12 10.36 17.29
N LEU A 202 2.95 9.77 17.12
CA LEU A 202 2.59 8.98 15.94
C LEU A 202 1.58 9.74 15.08
N ILE A 203 1.81 9.74 13.78
CA ILE A 203 0.82 10.10 12.76
C ILE A 203 0.59 8.85 11.92
N ILE A 204 -0.66 8.41 11.83
CA ILE A 204 -1.02 7.19 11.13
C ILE A 204 -2.00 7.57 10.04
N THR A 205 -1.70 7.24 8.79
CA THR A 205 -2.71 7.29 7.73
C THR A 205 -3.24 5.92 7.45
N THR A 206 -4.57 5.80 7.27
CA THR A 206 -5.18 4.51 6.99
C THR A 206 -6.55 4.65 6.33
N ARG A 207 -7.23 3.52 6.07
CA ARG A 207 -8.61 3.47 5.59
C ARG A 207 -9.59 3.42 6.79
N PRO A 208 -10.84 3.88 6.63
CA PRO A 208 -11.80 3.96 7.74
C PRO A 208 -11.98 2.64 8.52
N ILE A 209 -12.00 1.50 7.83
CA ILE A 209 -12.15 0.17 8.44
C ILE A 209 -11.02 -0.15 9.45
N PHE A 210 -9.80 0.32 9.18
CA PHE A 210 -8.64 0.09 10.04
C PHE A 210 -8.50 1.16 11.12
N ALA A 211 -9.00 2.38 10.90
CA ALA A 211 -8.99 3.44 11.91
C ALA A 211 -9.76 3.03 13.16
N LYS A 212 -10.96 2.46 12.99
CA LYS A 212 -11.75 1.93 14.10
C LYS A 212 -10.99 0.86 14.90
N ALA A 213 -10.42 -0.11 14.19
CA ALA A 213 -9.64 -1.18 14.82
C ALA A 213 -8.37 -0.68 15.52
N LEU A 214 -7.74 0.40 15.05
CA LEU A 214 -6.61 1.04 15.71
C LEU A 214 -7.01 1.71 17.02
N ASN A 215 -8.14 2.44 17.04
CA ASN A 215 -8.63 3.09 18.25
C ASN A 215 -8.89 2.09 19.38
N ASP A 216 -9.55 0.98 19.05
CA ASP A 216 -9.84 -0.08 20.01
C ASP A 216 -8.57 -0.68 20.64
N ARG A 217 -7.39 -0.49 20.03
CA ARG A 217 -6.10 -0.99 20.54
C ARG A 217 -5.20 0.08 21.12
N LEU A 218 -5.57 1.34 20.95
CA LEU A 218 -4.83 2.48 21.48
C LEU A 218 -5.21 2.76 22.93
N GLU A 219 -6.39 2.32 23.40
CA GLU A 219 -6.99 2.25 24.76
C GLU A 219 -6.52 3.27 25.83
N LEU A 220 -5.21 3.40 26.08
CA LEU A 220 -4.62 4.33 27.04
C LEU A 220 -3.95 5.56 26.41
N ALA A 221 -3.74 5.56 25.09
CA ALA A 221 -3.15 6.66 24.36
C ALA A 221 -4.20 7.75 24.11
N SER A 222 -3.79 9.01 24.25
CA SER A 222 -4.57 10.15 23.80
C SER A 222 -4.53 10.24 22.27
N VAL A 223 -5.68 10.03 21.63
CA VAL A 223 -5.82 9.96 20.16
C VAL A 223 -6.61 11.15 19.64
N ARG A 224 -6.09 11.78 18.57
CA ARG A 224 -6.83 12.71 17.71
C ARG A 224 -7.16 12.02 16.40
N GLU A 225 -8.36 12.24 15.90
CA GLU A 225 -8.82 11.73 14.61
C GLU A 225 -9.08 12.87 13.62
N LEU A 226 -8.67 12.67 12.38
CA LEU A 226 -9.01 13.53 11.25
C LEU A 226 -9.56 12.66 10.11
N HIS A 227 -10.85 12.86 9.82
CA HIS A 227 -11.47 12.25 8.65
C HIS A 227 -11.30 13.16 7.44
N LEU A 228 -10.61 12.67 6.42
CA LEU A 228 -10.42 13.37 5.14
C LEU A 228 -11.53 12.99 4.18
N GLY A 229 -12.26 14.01 3.72
CA GLY A 229 -13.28 13.86 2.71
C GLY A 229 -12.75 14.07 1.30
N ARG A 230 -13.69 14.01 0.36
CA ARG A 230 -13.55 14.55 -1.00
C ARG A 230 -13.33 16.07 -0.92
N MET A 231 -12.68 16.62 -1.95
CA MET A 231 -12.32 18.04 -1.97
C MET A 231 -12.82 18.76 -3.20
N ASP A 232 -12.74 20.09 -3.14
CA ASP A 232 -12.88 20.93 -4.31
C ASP A 232 -11.65 20.78 -5.21
N ILE A 233 -11.85 20.15 -6.36
CA ILE A 233 -10.76 19.82 -7.30
C ILE A 233 -10.37 21.00 -8.18
N LYS A 234 -11.03 22.16 -8.06
CA LYS A 234 -10.68 23.35 -8.86
C LYS A 234 -9.22 23.76 -8.72
N GLY A 235 -8.63 23.54 -7.54
CA GLY A 235 -7.21 23.79 -7.31
C GLY A 235 -6.25 22.79 -7.98
N ILE A 236 -6.77 21.63 -8.42
CA ILE A 236 -6.02 20.59 -9.14
C ILE A 236 -6.12 20.80 -10.65
N LEU A 237 -7.26 21.32 -11.12
CA LEU A 237 -7.55 21.50 -12.55
C LEU A 237 -6.69 22.63 -13.14
N PRO A 238 -5.92 22.36 -14.22
CA PRO A 238 -5.16 23.40 -14.89
C PRO A 238 -6.06 24.50 -15.45
N GLU A 239 -5.61 25.75 -15.40
CA GLU A 239 -6.41 26.90 -15.87
C GLU A 239 -6.77 26.79 -17.36
N ASN A 240 -5.87 26.21 -18.17
CA ASN A 240 -6.00 26.02 -19.61
C ASN A 240 -6.92 24.86 -20.05
N VAL A 241 -7.56 24.13 -19.13
CA VAL A 241 -8.56 23.12 -19.48
C VAL A 241 -9.91 23.79 -19.77
N ASP A 242 -10.53 23.42 -20.89
CA ASP A 242 -11.85 23.91 -21.31
C ASP A 242 -12.94 23.64 -20.25
N GLY A 243 -13.95 24.52 -20.17
CA GLY A 243 -15.02 24.44 -19.19
C GLY A 243 -15.83 23.15 -19.27
N SER A 244 -16.08 22.63 -20.47
CA SER A 244 -16.81 21.36 -20.66
C SER A 244 -16.03 20.16 -20.10
N LEU A 245 -14.70 20.19 -20.27
CA LEU A 245 -13.79 19.16 -19.81
C LEU A 245 -13.58 19.23 -18.29
N LYS A 246 -13.47 20.43 -17.72
CA LYS A 246 -13.44 20.64 -16.26
C LYS A 246 -14.69 20.03 -15.60
N TYR A 247 -15.86 20.30 -16.17
CA TYR A 247 -17.12 19.73 -15.68
C TYR A 247 -17.15 18.19 -15.78
N ALA A 248 -16.66 17.61 -16.87
CA ALA A 248 -16.56 16.16 -17.02
C ALA A 248 -15.62 15.53 -15.97
N ILE A 249 -14.47 16.15 -15.70
CA ILE A 249 -13.53 15.68 -14.68
C ILE A 249 -14.15 15.78 -13.28
N GLU A 250 -14.79 16.90 -12.95
CA GLU A 250 -15.51 17.07 -11.67
C GLU A 250 -16.55 15.97 -11.46
N LYS A 251 -17.31 15.65 -12.51
CA LYS A 251 -18.35 14.61 -12.45
C LYS A 251 -17.77 13.22 -12.27
N ILE A 252 -16.67 12.88 -12.97
CA ILE A 252 -16.06 11.54 -12.90
C ILE A 252 -15.30 11.34 -11.58
N SER A 253 -14.59 12.36 -11.12
CA SER A 253 -13.79 12.25 -9.90
C SER A 253 -14.62 12.38 -8.63
N GLU A 254 -15.79 13.02 -8.72
CA GLU A 254 -16.66 13.35 -7.60
C GLU A 254 -15.89 13.97 -6.41
N GLY A 255 -14.86 14.77 -6.72
CA GLY A 255 -14.00 15.40 -5.71
C GLY A 255 -12.83 14.54 -5.21
N ASN A 256 -12.57 13.37 -5.81
CA ASN A 256 -11.43 12.53 -5.48
C ASN A 256 -10.15 13.01 -6.21
N PRO A 257 -9.08 13.40 -5.50
CA PRO A 257 -7.84 13.88 -6.11
C PRO A 257 -7.18 12.85 -7.02
N ALA A 258 -7.07 11.60 -6.59
CA ALA A 258 -6.39 10.59 -7.39
C ALA A 258 -7.11 10.35 -8.73
N ILE A 259 -8.44 10.30 -8.72
CA ILE A 259 -9.23 10.17 -9.95
C ILE A 259 -9.09 11.41 -10.82
N THR A 260 -9.09 12.61 -10.22
CA THR A 260 -8.87 13.87 -10.94
C THR A 260 -7.53 13.88 -11.66
N LEU A 261 -6.45 13.49 -10.97
CA LEU A 261 -5.11 13.42 -11.55
C LEU A 261 -5.02 12.40 -12.70
N LEU A 262 -5.65 11.24 -12.53
CA LEU A 262 -5.70 10.23 -13.59
C LEU A 262 -6.47 10.73 -14.82
N ALA A 263 -7.56 11.47 -14.62
CA ALA A 263 -8.32 12.07 -15.73
C ALA A 263 -7.48 13.11 -16.48
N ILE A 264 -6.76 13.98 -15.75
CA ILE A 264 -5.85 14.97 -16.35
C ILE A 264 -4.73 14.27 -17.14
N ASP A 265 -4.09 13.25 -16.57
CA ASP A 265 -3.03 12.47 -17.23
C ASP A 265 -3.53 11.81 -18.53
N TYR A 266 -4.75 11.25 -18.50
CA TYR A 266 -5.38 10.64 -19.67
C TYR A 266 -5.59 11.66 -20.79
N ILE A 267 -6.12 12.84 -20.46
CA ILE A 267 -6.36 13.91 -21.42
C ILE A 267 -5.04 14.40 -22.03
N ASN A 268 -4.02 14.67 -21.22
CA ASN A 268 -2.73 15.17 -21.69
C ASN A 268 -2.03 14.20 -22.65
N LYS A 269 -2.19 12.89 -22.42
CA LYS A 269 -1.67 11.85 -23.32
C LYS A 269 -2.41 11.74 -24.64
N HIS A 270 -3.64 12.27 -24.75
CA HIS A 270 -4.50 12.12 -25.93
C HIS A 270 -4.69 13.42 -26.71
N SER A 271 -4.43 14.58 -26.09
CA SER A 271 -4.31 15.86 -26.79
C SER A 271 -3.04 15.94 -27.64
N THR A 272 -1.94 15.33 -27.18
CA THR A 272 -0.64 15.30 -27.90
C THR A 272 -0.62 14.39 -29.12
N THR A 273 -1.57 13.45 -29.26
CA THR A 273 -1.70 12.58 -30.44
C THR A 273 -2.47 13.20 -31.60
N ASN A 274 -3.27 14.25 -31.36
CA ASN A 274 -4.12 14.86 -32.40
C ASN A 274 -3.41 15.93 -33.26
N ASP A 275 -2.17 16.31 -32.93
CA ASP A 275 -1.37 17.26 -33.72
C ASP A 275 -0.62 16.60 -34.90
N SER A 276 -0.92 15.34 -35.23
CA SER A 276 -0.32 14.60 -36.35
C SER A 276 -1.32 14.07 -37.38
N VAL A 277 -2.44 14.78 -37.58
CA VAL A 277 -3.27 14.56 -38.78
C VAL A 277 -2.73 15.45 -39.90
N PRO A 278 -2.23 14.89 -41.03
CA PRO A 278 -1.86 15.70 -42.17
C PRO A 278 -3.10 16.41 -42.70
N LYS A 279 -3.00 17.73 -42.91
CA LYS A 279 -4.02 18.51 -43.62
C LYS A 279 -4.16 17.93 -45.04
N SER A 280 -5.11 17.02 -45.25
CA SER A 280 -5.54 16.64 -46.59
C SER A 280 -6.44 17.76 -47.12
N SER A 281 -5.82 18.82 -47.62
CA SER A 281 -6.47 19.72 -48.55
C SER A 281 -6.44 19.07 -49.93
N ASP A 282 -7.44 18.25 -50.24
CA ASP A 282 -7.74 17.98 -51.64
C ASP A 282 -9.20 18.23 -51.96
N LYS A 283 -9.35 19.17 -52.89
CA LYS A 283 -10.57 19.72 -53.44
C LYS A 283 -11.30 18.63 -54.22
N CYS A 284 -12.48 18.22 -53.76
CA CYS A 284 -13.43 17.55 -54.65
C CYS A 284 -14.36 18.61 -55.24
N LYS A 285 -13.96 19.16 -56.39
CA LYS A 285 -14.89 19.76 -57.35
C LYS A 285 -15.56 18.60 -58.09
N ILE A 286 -16.87 18.45 -57.96
CA ILE A 286 -17.66 17.76 -58.99
C ILE A 286 -18.77 18.71 -59.43
N GLN A 287 -18.72 18.99 -60.73
CA GLN A 287 -19.63 19.83 -61.50
C GLN A 287 -20.94 19.11 -61.75
N ASN A 288 -22.01 19.91 -61.83
CA ASN A 288 -23.29 19.53 -62.40
C ASN A 288 -23.13 19.04 -63.85
N HIS A 289 -23.76 17.90 -64.18
CA HIS A 289 -24.52 17.70 -65.41
C HIS A 289 -25.49 16.53 -65.25
#